data_AF-A0A448XFX5-F1
#
_entry.id   AF-A0A448XFX5-F1
#
_cell.length_a   1.000
_cell.length_b   1.000
_cell.length_c   1.000
_cell.angle_alpha   90.00
_cell.angle_beta   90.00
_cell.angle_gamma   90.00
#
_symmetry.space_group_name_H-M   'P 1'
#
loop_
_entity.id
_entity.type
_entity.pdbx_description
1 polymer ?
#
loop_
_entity_poly.entity_id
_entity_poly.type
_entity_poly.pdbx_seq_one_letter_code
_entity_poly.pdbx_strand_id
1 'polypeptide(L)'
;MKLIESRPQRLHCPQCNQTYSLPQNGSIRQHKQDKCPLDEFELLVWTQGSKSKALKSNGFQCNTELLENLVFCPYCFSNPPFESMHCGSGCFSCAHPSCEHSPAARGVTACLECKVGIMLLDDTIPPKFRFVCNRQSKHRLV
;
A
#
# COMPACT_ATOMS: atom_id res chain seq x y z
N MET A 1 10.91 5.35 -14.12
CA MET A 1 10.42 3.95 -14.00
C MET A 1 9.54 3.60 -15.19
N LYS A 2 9.44 2.33 -15.58
CA LYS A 2 8.56 1.86 -16.68
C LYS A 2 7.61 0.78 -16.18
N LEU A 3 6.30 1.00 -16.31
CA LEU A 3 5.29 -0.04 -16.07
C LEU A 3 5.28 -1.02 -17.23
N ILE A 4 5.34 -2.31 -16.92
CA ILE A 4 5.15 -3.36 -17.91
C ILE A 4 3.82 -4.04 -17.63
N GLU A 5 2.87 -3.81 -18.53
CA GLU A 5 1.47 -4.22 -18.36
C GLU A 5 1.22 -5.70 -18.67
N SER A 6 2.18 -6.39 -19.29
CA SER A 6 2.11 -7.84 -19.52
C SER A 6 2.01 -8.58 -18.18
N ARG A 7 1.14 -9.58 -18.07
CA ARG A 7 0.97 -10.34 -16.82
C ARG A 7 2.19 -11.22 -16.50
N PRO A 8 2.65 -11.30 -15.24
CA PRO A 8 2.27 -10.45 -14.11
C PRO A 8 2.77 -9.00 -14.29
N GLN A 9 1.93 -8.03 -13.95
CA GLN A 9 2.29 -6.62 -14.04
C GLN A 9 3.47 -6.32 -13.10
N ARG A 10 4.43 -5.53 -13.58
CA ARG A 10 5.68 -5.23 -12.85
C ARG A 10 6.22 -3.85 -13.22
N LEU A 11 7.06 -3.30 -12.36
CA LEU A 11 7.72 -2.02 -12.61
C LEU A 11 9.21 -2.24 -12.84
N HIS A 12 9.72 -1.79 -13.98
CA HIS A 12 11.13 -1.90 -14.32
C HIS A 12 11.84 -0.55 -14.23
N CYS A 13 12.98 -0.53 -13.54
CA CYS A 13 13.88 0.60 -13.44
C CYS A 13 14.99 0.44 -14.49
N PRO A 14 14.97 1.19 -15.61
CA PRO A 14 16.01 1.05 -16.63
C PRO A 14 17.38 1.55 -16.15
N GLN A 15 17.42 2.48 -15.19
CA GLN A 15 18.66 3.07 -14.68
C GLN A 15 19.41 2.10 -13.75
N CYS A 16 18.67 1.37 -12.91
CA CYS A 16 19.22 0.44 -11.94
C CYS A 16 19.12 -1.04 -12.37
N ASN A 17 18.49 -1.30 -13.52
CA ASN A 17 18.21 -2.63 -14.07
C ASN A 17 17.47 -3.57 -13.08
N GLN A 18 16.66 -3.01 -12.19
CA GLN A 18 15.86 -3.75 -11.22
C GLN A 18 14.40 -3.87 -11.66
N THR A 19 13.76 -4.98 -11.29
CA THR A 19 12.33 -5.21 -11.55
C THR A 19 11.62 -5.44 -10.23
N TYR A 20 10.60 -4.64 -9.97
CA TYR A 20 9.78 -4.69 -8.75
C TYR A 20 8.45 -5.38 -9.03
N SER A 21 8.06 -6.24 -8.10
CA SER A 21 6.74 -6.87 -8.09
C SER A 21 5.68 -5.83 -7.76
N LEU A 22 4.52 -5.94 -8.39
CA LEU A 22 3.38 -5.08 -8.11
C LEU A 22 2.18 -5.93 -7.65
N PRO A 23 1.20 -5.35 -6.92
CA PRO A 23 -0.03 -6.05 -6.63
C PRO A 23 -0.77 -6.40 -7.93
N GLN A 24 -1.26 -7.64 -8.01
CA GLN A 24 -1.92 -8.17 -9.21
C GLN A 24 -3.44 -8.01 -9.13
N ASN A 25 -4.13 -8.21 -10.27
CA ASN A 25 -5.59 -8.22 -10.36
C ASN A 25 -6.26 -6.89 -9.96
N GLY A 26 -5.65 -5.76 -10.32
CA GLY A 26 -6.24 -4.45 -10.16
C GLY A 26 -5.70 -3.46 -11.19
N SER A 27 -6.02 -2.19 -11.02
CA SER A 27 -5.43 -1.12 -11.83
C SER A 27 -4.36 -0.40 -11.02
N ILE A 28 -3.24 -0.09 -11.66
CA ILE A 28 -2.14 0.68 -11.07
C ILE A 28 -2.12 2.06 -11.70
N ARG A 29 -2.05 3.10 -10.87
CA ARG A 29 -1.98 4.50 -11.28
C ARG A 29 -0.93 5.22 -10.44
N GLN A 30 -0.42 6.34 -10.91
CA GLN A 30 0.44 7.21 -10.12
C GLN A 30 -0.38 7.91 -9.01
N HIS A 31 0.17 7.98 -7.80
CA HIS A 31 -0.43 8.66 -6.66
C HIS A 31 0.15 10.06 -6.50
N LYS A 32 -0.61 11.08 -6.94
CA LYS A 32 -0.18 12.50 -6.84
C LYS A 32 1.24 12.69 -7.43
N GLN A 33 1.95 13.73 -7.01
CA GLN A 33 3.36 13.95 -7.33
C GLN A 33 4.27 13.64 -6.13
N ASP A 34 3.76 12.84 -5.18
CA ASP A 34 4.45 12.51 -3.95
C ASP A 34 5.48 11.42 -4.21
N LYS A 35 6.61 11.53 -3.51
CA LYS A 35 7.72 10.58 -3.60
C LYS A 35 7.94 9.88 -2.27
N CYS A 36 8.37 8.64 -2.31
CA CYS A 36 8.78 7.94 -1.11
C CYS A 36 10.10 8.53 -0.59
N PRO A 37 10.22 8.79 0.72
CA PRO A 37 11.42 9.42 1.28
C PRO A 37 12.65 8.49 1.35
N LEU A 38 12.49 7.21 1.01
CA LEU A 38 13.58 6.22 1.05
C LEU A 38 14.32 6.09 -0.28
N ASP A 39 13.59 6.13 -1.39
CA ASP A 39 14.08 5.83 -2.73
C ASP A 39 13.76 6.93 -3.76
N GLU A 40 13.05 7.99 -3.33
CA GLU A 40 12.51 9.06 -4.17
C GLU A 40 11.59 8.60 -5.33
N PHE A 41 11.13 7.35 -5.29
CA PHE A 41 10.22 6.84 -6.30
C PHE A 41 8.83 7.45 -6.11
N GLU A 42 8.19 7.75 -7.25
CA GLU A 42 6.80 8.16 -7.27
C GLU A 42 5.92 7.10 -6.62
N LEU A 43 5.00 7.53 -5.78
CA LEU A 43 4.03 6.65 -5.17
C LEU A 43 3.02 6.17 -6.21
N LEU A 44 2.53 4.94 -6.05
CA LEU A 44 1.50 4.34 -6.88
C LEU A 44 0.27 4.02 -6.04
N VAL A 45 -0.91 4.12 -6.67
CA VAL A 45 -2.15 3.55 -6.15
C VAL A 45 -2.49 2.30 -6.92
N TRP A 46 -2.67 1.20 -6.21
CA TRP A 46 -3.36 0.03 -6.74
C TRP A 46 -4.81 0.08 -6.29
N THR A 47 -5.74 -0.10 -7.23
CA THR A 47 -7.18 -0.18 -6.97
C THR A 47 -7.69 -1.55 -7.35
N GLN A 48 -8.46 -2.17 -6.45
CA GLN A 48 -9.07 -3.47 -6.64
C GLN A 48 -10.06 -3.43 -7.83
N GLY A 49 -9.97 -4.41 -8.72
CA GLY A 49 -10.94 -4.59 -9.80
C GLY A 49 -12.27 -5.19 -9.33
N SER A 50 -13.33 -4.98 -10.11
CA SER A 50 -14.70 -5.44 -9.82
C SER A 50 -14.89 -6.97 -9.74
N LYS A 51 -13.88 -7.77 -10.05
CA LYS A 51 -13.89 -9.25 -9.95
C LYS A 51 -12.75 -9.84 -9.12
N SER A 52 -11.88 -9.01 -8.54
CA SER A 52 -10.72 -9.50 -7.79
C SER A 52 -11.13 -9.87 -6.37
N LYS A 53 -10.92 -11.13 -5.97
CA LYS A 53 -10.65 -11.41 -4.55
C LYS A 53 -9.40 -10.62 -4.20
N ALA A 54 -9.46 -9.90 -3.08
CA ALA A 54 -8.37 -9.05 -2.65
C ALA A 54 -7.07 -9.85 -2.51
N LEU A 55 -5.94 -9.14 -2.49
CA LEU A 55 -4.60 -9.71 -2.59
C LEU A 55 -4.42 -10.80 -1.52
N LYS A 56 -4.46 -12.06 -1.96
CA LYS A 56 -4.23 -13.21 -1.10
C LYS A 56 -2.74 -13.43 -1.00
N SER A 57 -2.12 -13.07 0.13
CA SER A 57 -0.81 -13.62 0.44
C SER A 57 -0.96 -15.11 0.70
N ASN A 58 -0.46 -15.95 -0.19
CA ASN A 58 -0.31 -17.37 0.09
C ASN A 58 0.88 -17.54 1.05
N GLY A 59 0.60 -17.86 2.31
CA GLY A 59 1.62 -18.14 3.32
C GLY A 59 2.04 -16.92 4.14
N PHE A 60 2.04 -17.10 5.46
CA PHE A 60 2.57 -16.24 6.52
C PHE A 60 2.64 -14.73 6.19
N GLN A 61 1.50 -14.05 6.39
CA GLN A 61 1.40 -12.64 6.79
C GLN A 61 1.57 -11.56 5.71
N CYS A 62 0.60 -11.45 4.80
CA CYS A 62 0.23 -10.17 4.18
C CYS A 62 -1.30 -10.11 3.95
N ASN A 63 -2.05 -9.73 4.98
CA ASN A 63 -3.50 -9.50 4.89
C ASN A 63 -3.81 -8.15 4.22
N THR A 64 -3.45 -8.00 2.95
CA THR A 64 -3.94 -6.96 2.03
C THR A 64 -5.31 -7.31 1.44
N GLU A 65 -6.00 -8.30 2.03
CA GLU A 65 -7.22 -8.91 1.52
C GLU A 65 -8.47 -7.99 1.61
N LEU A 66 -8.34 -6.70 1.92
CA LEU A 66 -9.50 -5.81 2.10
C LEU A 66 -9.25 -4.33 1.79
N LEU A 67 -8.06 -3.95 1.29
CA LEU A 67 -7.84 -2.58 0.82
C LEU A 67 -8.33 -2.46 -0.63
N GLU A 68 -9.46 -1.77 -0.83
CA GLU A 68 -9.92 -1.42 -2.17
C GLU A 68 -8.91 -0.51 -2.89
N ASN A 69 -8.13 0.26 -2.15
CA ASN A 69 -7.03 1.09 -2.64
C ASN A 69 -5.81 0.94 -1.76
N LEU A 70 -4.65 0.87 -2.38
CA LEU A 70 -3.37 0.72 -1.73
C LEU A 70 -2.41 1.77 -2.29
N VAL A 71 -2.00 2.73 -1.46
CA VAL A 71 -0.87 3.61 -1.76
C VAL A 71 0.42 2.90 -1.35
N PHE A 72 1.38 2.79 -2.26
CA PHE A 72 2.66 2.12 -2.00
C PHE A 72 3.77 2.69 -2.90
N CYS A 73 5.03 2.52 -2.47
CA CYS A 73 6.17 2.63 -3.38
C CYS A 73 6.68 1.24 -3.77
N PRO A 74 7.29 1.08 -4.96
CA PRO A 74 7.75 -0.22 -5.46
C PRO A 74 8.79 -0.89 -4.57
N TYR A 75 9.69 -0.09 -3.99
CA TYR A 75 10.74 -0.59 -3.10
C TYR A 75 10.14 -1.16 -1.82
N CYS A 76 9.37 -0.38 -1.06
CA CYS A 76 8.80 -0.84 0.21
C CYS A 76 7.83 -2.03 0.03
N PHE A 77 7.11 -2.09 -1.10
CA PHE A 77 6.22 -3.20 -1.40
C PHE A 77 6.98 -4.52 -1.64
N SER A 78 8.13 -4.46 -2.32
CA SER A 78 8.95 -5.64 -2.68
C SER A 78 10.00 -5.97 -1.62
N ASN A 79 10.53 -4.96 -0.94
CA ASN A 79 11.64 -4.98 0.00
C ASN A 79 11.28 -4.11 1.22
N PRO A 80 10.37 -4.55 2.09
CA PRO A 80 9.97 -3.79 3.27
C PRO A 80 11.18 -3.51 4.17
N PRO A 81 11.55 -2.25 4.44
CA PRO A 81 12.77 -1.91 5.17
C PRO A 81 12.57 -1.86 6.69
N PHE A 82 11.33 -1.97 7.16
CA PHE A 82 10.96 -1.88 8.57
C PHE A 82 10.28 -3.17 9.03
N GLU A 83 10.51 -3.57 10.28
CA GLU A 83 9.90 -4.76 10.89
C GLU A 83 8.36 -4.66 10.99
N SER A 84 7.80 -3.44 11.06
CA SER A 84 6.35 -3.23 11.00
C SER A 84 5.75 -3.56 9.62
N MET A 85 6.58 -3.64 8.58
CA MET A 85 6.17 -3.87 7.21
C MET A 85 6.41 -5.32 6.81
N HIS A 86 5.45 -5.88 6.09
CA HIS A 86 5.54 -7.21 5.49
C HIS A 86 5.57 -7.06 3.97
N CYS A 87 6.04 -8.08 3.24
CA CYS A 87 5.98 -8.07 1.78
C CYS A 87 4.56 -7.74 1.31
N GLY A 88 4.42 -6.93 0.27
CA GLY A 88 3.11 -6.50 -0.20
C GLY A 88 2.39 -5.47 0.68
N SER A 89 3.06 -4.90 1.70
CA SER A 89 2.50 -3.78 2.47
C SER A 89 2.53 -2.48 1.68
N GLY A 90 1.58 -1.59 1.98
CA GLY A 90 1.60 -0.22 1.48
C GLY A 90 2.26 0.76 2.43
N CYS A 91 2.22 2.03 2.05
CA CYS A 91 2.71 3.13 2.89
C CYS A 91 2.00 3.21 4.24
N PHE A 92 0.78 2.67 4.35
CA PHE A 92 0.02 2.57 5.58
C PHE A 92 0.71 1.77 6.70
N SER A 93 1.78 1.03 6.43
CA SER A 93 2.62 0.35 7.45
C SER A 93 4.03 0.91 7.56
N CYS A 94 4.36 1.94 6.77
CA CYS A 94 5.67 2.56 6.72
C CYS A 94 6.02 3.22 8.06
N ALA A 95 7.21 2.94 8.60
CA ALA A 95 7.70 3.57 9.83
C ALA A 95 8.62 4.76 9.56
N HIS A 96 8.80 5.17 8.31
CA HIS A 96 9.65 6.33 7.99
C HIS A 96 8.99 7.63 8.47
N PRO A 97 9.67 8.44 9.30
CA PRO A 97 9.05 9.59 9.96
C PRO A 97 8.61 10.70 8.99
N SER A 98 9.27 10.85 7.84
CA SER A 98 8.89 11.81 6.80
C SER A 98 7.95 11.25 5.72
N CYS A 99 7.47 10.01 5.87
CA CYS A 99 6.48 9.48 4.92
C CYS A 99 5.11 10.05 5.26
N GLU A 100 4.58 10.92 4.40
CA GLU A 100 3.25 11.54 4.54
C GLU A 100 2.10 10.52 4.50
N HIS A 101 2.38 9.31 4.02
CA HIS A 101 1.42 8.21 3.91
C HIS A 101 1.58 7.16 5.02
N SER A 102 2.44 7.41 6.01
CA SER A 102 2.67 6.55 7.17
C SER A 102 1.54 6.63 8.21
N PRO A 103 1.45 5.67 9.15
CA PRO A 103 0.61 5.79 10.34
C PRO A 103 0.90 7.01 11.20
N ALA A 104 2.16 7.45 11.26
CA ALA A 104 2.53 8.62 12.05
C ALA A 104 1.90 9.90 11.49
N ALA A 105 1.76 9.98 10.16
CA ALA A 105 1.18 11.14 9.47
C ALA A 105 -0.35 11.05 9.34
N ARG A 106 -0.90 9.87 9.07
CA ARG A 106 -2.33 9.67 8.74
C ARG A 106 -3.15 9.03 9.86
N GLY A 107 -2.50 8.66 10.96
CA GLY A 107 -3.14 8.05 12.12
C GLY A 107 -4.06 9.03 12.82
N VAL A 108 -5.27 8.55 13.15
CA VAL A 108 -6.27 9.33 13.86
C VAL A 108 -6.43 8.85 15.29
N THR A 109 -6.50 7.54 15.49
CA THR A 109 -6.65 6.93 16.82
C THR A 109 -6.18 5.48 16.82
N ALA A 110 -6.07 4.87 18.00
CA ALA A 110 -5.87 3.43 18.11
C ALA A 110 -7.06 2.67 17.52
N CYS A 111 -6.79 1.53 16.88
CA CYS A 111 -7.84 0.64 16.40
C CYS A 111 -8.58 0.01 17.58
N LEU A 112 -9.91 0.08 17.54
CA LEU A 112 -10.77 -0.43 18.61
C LEU A 112 -10.79 -1.96 18.69
N GLU A 113 -10.39 -2.65 17.63
CA GLU A 113 -10.51 -4.11 17.50
C GLU A 113 -9.19 -4.85 17.67
N CYS A 114 -8.05 -4.19 17.44
CA CYS A 114 -6.75 -4.83 17.53
C CYS A 114 -5.83 -4.09 18.51
N LYS A 115 -5.05 -4.88 19.27
CA LYS A 115 -4.26 -4.38 20.41
C LYS A 115 -3.19 -3.33 20.05
N VAL A 116 -2.73 -3.33 18.78
CA VAL A 116 -1.57 -2.53 18.34
C VAL A 116 -1.78 -1.82 17.00
N GLY A 117 -3.02 -1.77 16.48
CA GLY A 117 -3.30 -1.10 15.23
C GLY A 117 -3.68 0.36 15.42
N ILE A 118 -3.53 1.12 14.34
CA ILE A 118 -3.88 2.53 14.23
C ILE A 118 -4.93 2.67 13.13
N MET A 119 -6.00 3.40 13.40
CA MET A 119 -6.99 3.82 12.42
C MET A 119 -6.41 4.96 11.59
N LEU A 120 -6.39 4.80 10.27
CA LEU A 120 -5.90 5.76 9.31
C LEU A 120 -7.07 6.34 8.52
N LEU A 121 -7.02 7.65 8.23
CA LEU A 121 -7.92 8.26 7.28
C LEU A 121 -7.46 7.94 5.86
N ASP A 122 -8.28 7.21 5.09
CA ASP A 122 -8.13 6.97 3.65
C ASP A 122 -8.97 7.98 2.85
N ASP A 123 -8.27 8.87 2.15
CA ASP A 123 -8.80 9.94 1.29
C ASP A 123 -8.46 9.69 -0.19
N THR A 124 -7.99 8.49 -0.54
CA THR A 124 -7.46 8.20 -1.88
C THR A 124 -8.52 8.23 -2.98
N ILE A 125 -9.81 8.15 -2.62
CA ILE A 125 -10.95 8.31 -3.53
C ILE A 125 -11.88 9.44 -3.04
N PRO A 126 -11.61 10.71 -3.35
CA PRO A 126 -12.57 11.78 -3.13
C PRO A 126 -13.90 11.50 -3.88
N PRO A 127 -15.07 11.88 -3.33
CA PRO A 127 -15.31 12.47 -2.00
C PRO A 127 -15.47 11.44 -0.88
N LYS A 128 -15.17 10.16 -1.14
CA LYS A 128 -15.39 9.04 -0.20
C LYS A 128 -14.19 8.90 0.73
N PHE A 129 -14.35 9.37 1.95
CA PHE A 129 -13.38 9.12 3.03
C PHE A 129 -13.74 7.84 3.77
N ARG A 130 -12.72 7.14 4.29
CA ARG A 130 -12.91 5.93 5.11
C ARG A 130 -11.87 5.86 6.20
N PHE A 131 -12.19 5.16 7.26
CA PHE A 131 -11.20 4.76 8.25
C PHE A 131 -10.78 3.30 8.01
N VAL A 132 -9.48 3.08 7.93
CA VAL A 132 -8.89 1.75 7.74
C VAL A 132 -7.85 1.48 8.82
N CYS A 133 -7.83 0.28 9.39
CA CYS A 133 -6.78 -0.09 10.33
C CYS A 133 -5.55 -0.64 9.59
N ASN A 134 -4.36 -0.23 10.03
CA ASN A 134 -3.08 -0.65 9.43
C ASN A 134 -2.63 -2.09 9.78
N ARG A 135 -3.37 -2.81 10.64
CA ARG A 135 -3.05 -4.18 11.08
C ARG A 135 -4.10 -5.21 10.69
N GLN A 136 -5.37 -4.80 10.65
CA GLN A 136 -6.50 -5.66 10.35
C GLN A 136 -7.53 -4.86 9.57
N SER A 137 -8.28 -5.52 8.71
CA SER A 137 -9.13 -4.84 7.75
C SER A 137 -10.56 -5.37 7.71
N LYS A 138 -10.95 -6.24 8.67
CA LYS A 138 -12.26 -6.91 8.69
C LYS A 138 -13.46 -5.98 8.89
N HIS A 139 -13.26 -4.73 9.33
CA HIS A 139 -14.38 -3.84 9.63
C HIS A 139 -14.22 -2.47 8.96
N ARG A 140 -15.17 -2.19 8.05
CA ARG A 140 -15.42 -0.88 7.45
C ARG A 140 -16.39 -0.17 8.38
N LEU A 141 -15.92 0.78 9.18
CA LEU A 141 -16.81 1.70 9.88
C LEU A 141 -17.46 2.58 8.80
N VAL A 142 -18.76 2.38 8.57
CA VAL A 142 -19.60 3.18 7.66
C VAL A 142 -20.00 4.45 8.38
#